data_AF-A0A416TRZ1-F1
#
_entry.id   AF-A0A416TRZ1-F1
#
_cell.length_a   1.000
_cell.length_b   1.000
_cell.length_c   1.000
_cell.angle_alpha   90.00
_cell.angle_beta   90.00
_cell.angle_gamma   90.00
#
_symmetry.space_group_name_H-M   'P 1'
#
loop_
_entity.id
_entity.type
_entity.pdbx_description
1 polymer ?
#
loop_
_entity_poly.entity_id
_entity_poly.type
_entity_poly.pdbx_seq_one_letter_code
_entity_poly.pdbx_strand_id
1 'polypeptide(L)'
;MKKRHHYRILFILMVAGLLCSCGTVGEKEEPQTAGTQTEKAEKEDARLAPYQSVELAAMARAYYLKENNYLAPEVECLKNDDGTTTLHLYEIVKDDDESSHTATSAWYTVDEYGKGEDDIMGNAVEFPNMSLGEIAEYVKTPIALTYNEEGEAHNEWKITDAATINACIQAISQINVGEETEHRTMDAGETLVFQMADGNTWTLDFEAGNLLRNNTCYETDGWKKVQNIIRDYLTEEGLQ
;
A
#
# COMPACT_ATOMS: atom_id res chain seq x y z
N MET A 1 43.15 12.13 -13.81
CA MET A 1 43.72 12.43 -12.46
C MET A 1 42.79 11.82 -11.40
N LYS A 2 43.29 11.32 -10.26
CA LYS A 2 42.45 10.67 -9.25
C LYS A 2 41.61 11.69 -8.46
N LYS A 3 40.29 11.46 -8.33
CA LYS A 3 39.45 11.96 -7.23
C LYS A 3 38.97 10.75 -6.40
N ARG A 4 38.56 10.97 -5.15
CA ARG A 4 38.43 9.92 -4.13
C ARG A 4 36.96 9.69 -3.74
N HIS A 5 36.52 8.43 -3.74
CA HIS A 5 35.31 8.02 -3.00
C HIS A 5 35.46 8.38 -1.52
N HIS A 6 34.36 8.81 -0.89
CA HIS A 6 34.30 9.13 0.53
C HIS A 6 33.17 8.31 1.18
N TYR A 7 33.45 7.05 1.49
CA TYR A 7 32.59 6.28 2.39
C TYR A 7 32.67 6.86 3.80
N ARG A 8 31.52 7.16 4.41
CA ARG A 8 31.41 7.60 5.80
C ARG A 8 30.73 6.52 6.64
N ILE A 9 31.54 5.57 7.11
CA ILE A 9 31.14 4.63 8.16
C ILE A 9 31.04 5.42 9.47
N LEU A 10 29.87 5.43 10.11
CA LEU A 10 29.66 6.09 11.40
C LEU A 10 29.55 5.03 12.51
N PHE A 11 30.62 4.86 13.29
CA PHE A 11 30.59 4.07 14.52
C PHE A 11 29.84 4.84 15.60
N ILE A 12 28.82 4.20 16.20
CA ILE A 12 28.22 4.63 17.47
C ILE A 12 28.63 3.62 18.55
N LEU A 13 29.28 4.11 19.60
CA LEU A 13 29.74 3.32 20.74
C LEU A 13 28.77 3.44 21.91
N MET A 14 28.64 2.35 22.68
CA MET A 14 27.80 2.28 23.87
C MET A 14 28.27 3.26 24.96
N VAL A 15 27.33 3.76 25.76
CA VAL A 15 27.60 4.27 27.11
C VAL A 15 26.62 3.59 28.08
N ALA A 16 27.14 2.70 28.93
CA ALA A 16 26.38 2.08 30.00
C ALA A 16 26.45 2.96 31.27
N GLY A 17 25.30 3.46 31.73
CA GLY A 17 25.18 4.23 32.96
C GLY A 17 24.67 3.38 34.12
N LEU A 18 25.53 3.08 35.10
CA LEU A 18 25.19 2.30 36.30
C LEU A 18 25.31 3.19 37.55
N LEU A 19 24.19 3.44 38.26
CA LEU A 19 24.18 4.11 39.56
C LEU A 19 23.12 3.54 40.53
N CYS A 20 23.41 3.67 41.82
CA CYS A 20 22.59 3.31 42.99
C CYS A 20 21.37 4.27 43.16
N SER A 21 20.42 4.10 44.09
CA SER A 21 20.49 3.47 45.43
C SER A 21 19.11 2.99 45.98
N CYS A 22 19.07 2.58 47.25
CA CYS A 22 17.97 1.84 47.89
C CYS A 22 16.91 2.72 48.60
N GLY A 23 15.68 2.20 48.68
CA GLY A 23 14.65 2.56 49.68
C GLY A 23 13.50 3.43 49.15
N THR A 24 12.25 3.32 49.61
CA THR A 24 11.62 2.38 50.57
C THR A 24 10.12 2.24 50.31
N VAL A 25 9.56 1.06 50.63
CA VAL A 25 8.14 0.76 50.95
C VAL A 25 7.07 1.80 50.57
N GLY A 26 6.39 1.56 49.44
CA GLY A 26 5.01 1.06 49.45
C GLY A 26 3.84 2.01 49.69
N GLU A 27 3.16 2.36 48.60
CA GLU A 27 1.70 2.47 48.56
C GLU A 27 1.16 1.73 47.32
N LYS A 28 -0.12 1.32 47.35
CA LYS A 28 -0.78 0.60 46.24
C LYS A 28 -1.81 1.49 45.58
N GLU A 29 -1.58 1.85 44.33
CA GLU A 29 -2.65 2.26 43.40
C GLU A 29 -2.50 1.45 42.10
N GLU A 30 -3.63 1.13 41.46
CA GLU A 30 -3.66 0.27 40.28
C GLU A 30 -3.43 1.10 39.00
N PRO A 31 -2.43 0.76 38.16
CA PRO A 31 -2.30 1.38 36.84
C PRO A 31 -3.41 0.86 35.92
N GLN A 32 -4.40 1.71 35.67
CA GLN A 32 -5.53 1.38 34.78
C GLN A 32 -5.05 1.21 33.32
N THR A 33 -5.49 0.11 32.71
CA THR A 33 -5.63 -0.12 31.25
C THR A 33 -4.73 0.72 30.32
N ALA A 34 -3.52 0.22 30.06
CA ALA A 34 -2.65 0.66 28.97
C ALA A 34 -2.71 -0.29 27.73
N GLY A 35 -3.76 -1.12 27.62
CA GLY A 35 -3.97 -2.07 26.52
C GLY A 35 -5.27 -1.77 25.79
N THR A 36 -5.21 -0.91 24.76
CA THR A 36 -6.32 -0.66 23.81
C THR A 36 -5.82 -0.01 22.52
N GLN A 37 -4.88 0.94 22.60
CA GLN A 37 -4.41 1.69 21.43
C GLN A 37 -3.52 0.85 20.51
N THR A 38 -2.54 0.11 21.05
CA THR A 38 -1.63 -0.73 20.25
C THR A 38 -2.38 -1.85 19.52
N GLU A 39 -3.21 -2.63 20.23
CA GLU A 39 -4.00 -3.71 19.63
C GLU A 39 -5.05 -3.22 18.63
N LYS A 40 -5.51 -1.95 18.70
CA LYS A 40 -6.44 -1.42 17.69
C LYS A 40 -5.70 -1.02 16.41
N ALA A 41 -4.57 -0.32 16.52
CA ALA A 41 -3.73 0.02 15.36
C ALA A 41 -3.25 -1.26 14.65
N GLU A 42 -2.70 -2.23 15.40
CA GLU A 42 -2.25 -3.52 14.86
C GLU A 42 -3.39 -4.34 14.19
N LYS A 43 -4.65 -4.09 14.57
CA LYS A 43 -5.86 -4.69 13.96
C LYS A 43 -6.51 -3.87 12.85
N GLU A 44 -6.18 -2.60 12.69
CA GLU A 44 -6.58 -1.77 11.55
C GLU A 44 -5.71 -2.12 10.33
N ASP A 45 -4.42 -2.28 10.58
CA ASP A 45 -3.35 -2.42 9.60
C ASP A 45 -3.39 -3.75 8.80
N ALA A 46 -3.74 -4.86 9.46
CA ALA A 46 -3.73 -6.19 8.86
C ALA A 46 -5.02 -6.55 8.08
N ARG A 47 -6.04 -5.69 8.05
CA ARG A 47 -7.39 -5.99 7.51
C ARG A 47 -7.41 -6.31 6.01
N LEU A 48 -6.42 -5.82 5.27
CA LEU A 48 -6.36 -5.98 3.82
C LEU A 48 -5.71 -7.30 3.38
N ALA A 49 -4.96 -7.97 4.27
CA ALA A 49 -4.25 -9.21 3.94
C ALA A 49 -5.22 -10.41 3.76
N PRO A 50 -4.96 -11.35 2.83
CA PRO A 50 -3.87 -11.35 1.83
C PRO A 50 -3.92 -10.18 0.83
N TYR A 51 -2.74 -9.69 0.46
CA TYR A 51 -2.49 -8.53 -0.38
C TYR A 51 -2.37 -8.90 -1.87
N GLN A 52 -2.81 -8.00 -2.74
CA GLN A 52 -2.64 -8.09 -4.20
C GLN A 52 -1.21 -7.72 -4.60
N SER A 53 -0.71 -8.18 -5.74
CA SER A 53 0.66 -7.91 -6.20
C SER A 53 1.00 -6.41 -6.29
N VAL A 54 0.03 -5.57 -6.68
CA VAL A 54 0.17 -4.10 -6.70
C VAL A 54 0.31 -3.52 -5.30
N GLU A 55 -0.41 -4.04 -4.32
CA GLU A 55 -0.37 -3.57 -2.93
C GLU A 55 0.95 -3.98 -2.28
N LEU A 56 1.40 -5.21 -2.52
CA LEU A 56 2.75 -5.65 -2.14
C LEU A 56 3.85 -4.78 -2.78
N ALA A 57 3.68 -4.37 -4.05
CA ALA A 57 4.60 -3.45 -4.72
C ALA A 57 4.58 -2.03 -4.08
N ALA A 58 3.41 -1.53 -3.67
CA ALA A 58 3.28 -0.27 -2.93
C ALA A 58 3.94 -0.36 -1.54
N MET A 59 3.68 -1.44 -0.79
CA MET A 59 4.29 -1.73 0.51
C MET A 59 5.82 -1.86 0.41
N ALA A 60 6.33 -2.50 -0.64
CA ALA A 60 7.78 -2.60 -0.88
C ALA A 60 8.42 -1.24 -1.16
N ARG A 61 7.74 -0.34 -1.89
CA ARG A 61 8.21 1.04 -2.11
C ARG A 61 8.23 1.86 -0.81
N ALA A 62 7.22 1.69 0.04
CA ALA A 62 7.16 2.31 1.36
C ALA A 62 8.26 1.77 2.31
N TYR A 63 8.46 0.45 2.34
CA TYR A 63 9.54 -0.20 3.08
C TYR A 63 10.93 0.29 2.62
N TYR A 64 11.18 0.30 1.31
CA TYR A 64 12.47 0.76 0.79
C TYR A 64 12.72 2.24 1.09
N LEU A 65 11.71 3.10 0.97
CA LEU A 65 11.79 4.51 1.36
C LEU A 65 12.13 4.69 2.84
N LYS A 66 11.49 3.91 3.73
CA LYS A 66 11.74 3.97 5.17
C LYS A 66 13.19 3.62 5.53
N GLU A 67 13.74 2.55 4.95
CA GLU A 67 15.08 2.07 5.29
C GLU A 67 16.21 2.87 4.58
N ASN A 68 15.96 3.42 3.38
CA ASN A 68 16.99 4.06 2.54
C ASN A 68 16.84 5.59 2.37
N ASN A 69 15.72 6.18 2.81
CA ASN A 69 15.35 7.59 2.56
C ASN A 69 15.37 7.93 1.05
N TYR A 70 14.95 7.00 0.19
CA TYR A 70 14.81 7.16 -1.25
C TYR A 70 13.57 6.37 -1.72
N LEU A 71 12.65 7.03 -2.42
CA LEU A 71 11.48 6.37 -3.00
C LEU A 71 11.83 5.86 -4.40
N ALA A 72 11.85 4.54 -4.60
CA ALA A 72 12.08 3.96 -5.91
C ALA A 72 11.03 4.48 -6.92
N PRO A 73 11.44 5.10 -8.05
CA PRO A 73 10.50 5.63 -9.03
C PRO A 73 9.76 4.49 -9.74
N GLU A 74 10.46 3.40 -10.05
CA GLU A 74 9.90 2.23 -10.71
C GLU A 74 9.80 1.04 -9.74
N VAL A 75 8.73 0.27 -9.93
CA VAL A 75 8.59 -1.09 -9.44
C VAL A 75 7.93 -1.92 -10.55
N GLU A 76 8.35 -3.17 -10.67
CA GLU A 76 7.73 -4.24 -11.45
C GLU A 76 7.34 -5.37 -10.48
N CYS A 77 6.17 -5.98 -10.65
CA CYS A 77 5.71 -7.07 -9.80
C CYS A 77 5.28 -8.30 -10.62
N LEU A 78 5.81 -9.47 -10.23
CA LEU A 78 5.58 -10.76 -10.89
C LEU A 78 4.97 -11.73 -9.87
N LYS A 79 3.80 -12.28 -10.16
CA LYS A 79 3.19 -13.35 -9.35
C LYS A 79 3.79 -14.69 -9.78
N ASN A 80 4.27 -15.47 -8.82
CA ASN A 80 4.94 -16.76 -9.06
C ASN A 80 3.96 -17.94 -8.90
N ASP A 81 4.25 -19.06 -9.57
CA ASP A 81 3.44 -20.29 -9.55
C ASP A 81 3.33 -20.94 -8.14
N ASP A 82 4.22 -20.59 -7.21
CA ASP A 82 4.22 -21.08 -5.82
C ASP A 82 3.37 -20.22 -4.86
N GLY A 83 2.77 -19.13 -5.36
CA GLY A 83 1.97 -18.19 -4.58
C GLY A 83 2.74 -16.97 -4.06
N THR A 84 4.07 -16.93 -4.17
CA THR A 84 4.85 -15.73 -3.85
C THR A 84 4.70 -14.64 -4.92
N THR A 85 5.11 -13.42 -4.60
CA THR A 85 5.23 -12.29 -5.51
C THR A 85 6.66 -11.79 -5.47
N THR A 86 7.33 -11.75 -6.62
CA THR A 86 8.65 -11.12 -6.79
C THR A 86 8.47 -9.65 -7.19
N LEU A 87 9.26 -8.77 -6.56
CA LEU A 87 9.15 -7.32 -6.63
C LEU A 87 10.52 -6.72 -6.93
N HIS A 88 10.68 -6.13 -8.12
CA HIS A 88 11.93 -5.46 -8.52
C HIS A 88 11.74 -3.95 -8.44
N LEU A 89 12.51 -3.29 -7.57
CA LEU A 89 12.50 -1.84 -7.38
C LEU A 89 13.74 -1.26 -8.06
N TYR A 90 13.57 -0.25 -8.91
CA TYR A 90 14.67 0.31 -9.70
C TYR A 90 14.47 1.78 -10.09
N GLU A 91 15.55 2.37 -10.62
CA GLU A 91 15.51 3.64 -11.34
C GLU A 91 16.08 3.50 -12.76
N ILE A 92 15.63 4.37 -13.68
CA ILE A 92 16.15 4.46 -15.04
C ILE A 92 17.21 5.56 -15.08
N VAL A 93 18.47 5.16 -14.99
CA VAL A 93 19.64 6.05 -15.06
C VAL A 93 19.90 6.40 -16.51
N LYS A 94 20.21 7.67 -16.80
CA LYS A 94 20.64 8.13 -18.13
C LYS A 94 22.15 8.28 -18.17
N ASP A 95 22.77 7.78 -19.24
CA ASP A 95 24.20 7.84 -19.46
C ASP A 95 24.60 9.09 -20.29
N ASP A 96 25.90 9.41 -20.29
CA ASP A 96 26.47 10.57 -20.99
C ASP A 96 26.29 10.53 -22.54
N ASP A 97 25.87 9.39 -23.10
CA ASP A 97 25.68 9.16 -24.54
C ASP A 97 24.21 9.10 -24.99
N GLU A 98 23.29 9.63 -24.18
CA GLU A 98 21.83 9.60 -24.34
C GLU A 98 21.18 8.20 -24.22
N SER A 99 21.95 7.15 -23.93
CA SER A 99 21.40 5.84 -23.55
C SER A 99 20.92 5.80 -22.09
N SER A 100 20.33 4.68 -21.68
CA SER A 100 19.87 4.50 -20.29
C SER A 100 19.95 3.04 -19.84
N HIS A 101 20.24 2.84 -18.56
CA HIS A 101 20.26 1.53 -17.90
C HIS A 101 19.39 1.52 -16.64
N THR A 102 18.95 0.33 -16.22
CA THR A 102 18.26 0.13 -14.95
C THR A 102 19.27 -0.02 -13.82
N ALA A 103 19.14 0.80 -12.77
CA ALA A 103 19.84 0.60 -11.52
C ALA A 103 18.88 0.00 -10.49
N THR A 104 19.14 -1.24 -10.07
CA THR A 104 18.34 -1.93 -9.05
C THR A 104 18.51 -1.26 -7.70
N SER A 105 17.41 -0.84 -7.09
CA SER A 105 17.32 -0.34 -5.73
C SER A 105 17.17 -1.50 -4.73
N ALA A 106 16.25 -2.43 -5.00
CA ALA A 106 16.02 -3.65 -4.23
C ALA A 106 15.35 -4.74 -5.08
N TRP A 107 15.38 -5.97 -4.60
CA TRP A 107 14.67 -7.12 -5.15
C TRP A 107 14.15 -7.93 -3.96
N TYR A 108 12.84 -8.16 -3.90
CA TYR A 108 12.20 -8.96 -2.85
C TYR A 108 11.37 -10.08 -3.45
N THR A 109 11.28 -11.21 -2.76
CA THR A 109 10.29 -12.25 -3.05
C THR A 109 9.53 -12.57 -1.77
N VAL A 110 8.23 -12.31 -1.76
CA VAL A 110 7.36 -12.34 -0.56
C VAL A 110 6.08 -13.13 -0.77
N ASP A 111 5.49 -13.62 0.31
CA ASP A 111 4.14 -14.19 0.32
C ASP A 111 3.05 -13.12 0.20
N GLU A 112 1.79 -13.56 0.17
CA GLU A 112 0.61 -12.70 0.16
C GLU A 112 0.36 -11.93 1.48
N TYR A 113 1.22 -12.09 2.49
CA TYR A 113 1.22 -11.36 3.75
C TYR A 113 2.43 -10.39 3.86
N GLY A 114 3.20 -10.21 2.79
CA GLY A 114 4.35 -9.30 2.74
C GLY A 114 5.61 -9.81 3.45
N LYS A 115 5.73 -11.13 3.66
CA LYS A 115 6.86 -11.78 4.35
C LYS A 115 7.69 -12.62 3.39
N GLY A 116 9.01 -12.54 3.46
CA GLY A 116 9.88 -13.26 2.53
C GLY A 116 11.36 -12.91 2.68
N GLU A 117 12.05 -12.75 1.55
CA GLU A 117 13.51 -12.49 1.50
C GLU A 117 13.86 -11.31 0.58
N ASP A 118 14.92 -10.57 0.95
CA ASP A 118 15.68 -9.66 0.08
C ASP A 118 16.65 -10.49 -0.77
N ASP A 119 16.32 -10.66 -2.05
CA ASP A 119 17.03 -11.52 -3.00
C ASP A 119 18.45 -11.00 -3.35
N ILE A 120 18.82 -9.79 -2.92
CA ILE A 120 20.16 -9.20 -3.10
C ILE A 120 21.03 -9.46 -1.86
N MET A 121 20.44 -9.36 -0.67
CA MET A 121 21.17 -9.37 0.61
C MET A 121 21.07 -10.70 1.37
N GLY A 122 20.10 -11.55 1.03
CA GLY A 122 19.82 -12.81 1.74
C GLY A 122 19.24 -12.62 3.15
N ASN A 123 18.49 -11.53 3.36
CA ASN A 123 17.89 -11.18 4.64
C ASN A 123 16.37 -11.40 4.60
N ALA A 124 15.80 -11.94 5.67
CA ALA A 124 14.35 -12.01 5.82
C ALA A 124 13.75 -10.59 5.87
N VAL A 125 12.67 -10.38 5.12
CA VAL A 125 11.90 -9.13 5.07
C VAL A 125 10.46 -9.37 5.53
N GLU A 126 9.91 -8.39 6.23
CA GLU A 126 8.50 -8.25 6.55
C GLU A 126 8.12 -6.80 6.27
N PHE A 127 7.25 -6.57 5.29
CA PHE A 127 6.78 -5.23 4.96
C PHE A 127 5.92 -4.65 6.08
N PRO A 128 5.86 -3.32 6.23
CA PRO A 128 4.89 -2.71 7.13
C PRO A 128 3.48 -3.07 6.64
N ASN A 129 2.59 -3.40 7.57
CA ASN A 129 1.17 -3.24 7.31
C ASN A 129 0.89 -1.77 6.98
N MET A 130 -0.14 -1.53 6.17
CA MET A 130 -0.52 -0.20 5.69
C MET A 130 -2.03 -0.14 5.49
N SER A 131 -2.64 1.00 5.78
CA SER A 131 -4.04 1.27 5.45
C SER A 131 -4.26 1.36 3.93
N LEU A 132 -5.52 1.24 3.49
CA LEU A 132 -5.91 1.47 2.09
C LEU A 132 -5.48 2.87 1.59
N GLY A 133 -5.56 3.86 2.49
CA GLY A 133 -5.16 5.23 2.22
C GLY A 133 -3.67 5.35 1.92
N GLU A 134 -2.83 4.77 2.78
CA GLU A 134 -1.37 4.77 2.61
C GLU A 134 -0.94 3.95 1.39
N ILE A 135 -1.54 2.79 1.13
CA ILE A 135 -1.24 1.98 -0.07
C ILE A 135 -1.43 2.82 -1.34
N ALA A 136 -2.50 3.60 -1.43
CA ALA A 136 -2.78 4.47 -2.59
C ALA A 136 -1.72 5.56 -2.80
N GLU A 137 -0.94 5.97 -1.80
CA GLU A 137 0.18 6.91 -1.96
C GLU A 137 1.40 6.29 -2.64
N TYR A 138 1.58 4.96 -2.51
CA TYR A 138 2.73 4.22 -3.06
C TYR A 138 2.39 3.37 -4.29
N VAL A 139 1.11 3.27 -4.66
CA VAL A 139 0.66 2.76 -5.97
C VAL A 139 1.18 3.66 -7.10
N LYS A 140 1.71 3.06 -8.18
CA LYS A 140 2.07 3.81 -9.41
C LYS A 140 0.80 4.27 -10.13
N THR A 141 0.82 5.44 -10.76
CA THR A 141 -0.32 5.97 -11.53
C THR A 141 -0.86 4.93 -12.54
N PRO A 142 -2.14 4.53 -12.43
CA PRO A 142 -2.76 3.60 -13.38
C PRO A 142 -2.89 4.19 -14.78
N ILE A 143 -2.86 3.33 -15.80
CA ILE A 143 -3.06 3.71 -17.21
C ILE A 143 -4.53 3.66 -17.64
N ALA A 144 -5.38 2.96 -16.89
CA ALA A 144 -6.84 2.95 -17.05
C ALA A 144 -7.52 2.57 -15.73
N LEU A 145 -8.81 2.91 -15.63
CA LEU A 145 -9.74 2.41 -14.62
C LEU A 145 -10.93 1.78 -15.35
N THR A 146 -11.22 0.52 -15.09
CA THR A 146 -12.54 -0.05 -15.39
C THR A 146 -13.40 0.05 -14.13
N TYR A 147 -14.58 0.64 -14.24
CA TYR A 147 -15.54 0.77 -13.16
C TYR A 147 -16.80 -0.02 -13.51
N ASN A 148 -17.22 -0.90 -12.59
CA ASN A 148 -18.40 -1.74 -12.75
C ASN A 148 -19.43 -1.39 -11.68
N GLU A 149 -20.70 -1.33 -12.09
CA GLU A 149 -21.86 -1.24 -11.21
C GLU A 149 -22.74 -2.47 -11.43
N GLU A 150 -22.86 -3.31 -10.40
CA GLU A 150 -23.80 -4.42 -10.33
C GLU A 150 -25.11 -3.96 -9.68
N GLY A 151 -26.24 -4.48 -10.16
CA GLY A 151 -27.59 -4.09 -9.72
C GLY A 151 -28.67 -4.83 -10.51
N GLU A 152 -29.81 -4.16 -10.77
CA GLU A 152 -30.84 -4.69 -11.70
C GLU A 152 -30.30 -4.91 -13.13
N ALA A 153 -29.24 -4.19 -13.49
CA ALA A 153 -28.44 -4.39 -14.69
C ALA A 153 -26.95 -4.21 -14.35
N HIS A 154 -26.09 -5.01 -14.97
CA HIS A 154 -24.64 -4.85 -14.95
C HIS A 154 -24.23 -3.72 -15.91
N ASN A 155 -23.45 -2.75 -15.43
CA ASN A 155 -22.85 -1.69 -16.23
C ASN A 155 -21.33 -1.70 -16.07
N GLU A 156 -20.60 -1.58 -17.18
CA GLU A 156 -19.12 -1.46 -17.22
C GLU A 156 -18.73 -0.19 -17.99
N TRP A 157 -17.85 0.63 -17.40
CA TRP A 157 -17.26 1.79 -18.05
C TRP A 157 -15.73 1.76 -17.96
N LYS A 158 -15.03 1.92 -19.09
CA LYS A 158 -13.57 2.06 -19.12
C LYS A 158 -13.16 3.53 -19.25
N ILE A 159 -12.54 4.05 -18.20
CA ILE A 159 -11.98 5.39 -18.09
C ILE A 159 -10.48 5.34 -18.43
N THR A 160 -10.04 6.20 -19.34
CA THR A 160 -8.62 6.40 -19.68
C THR A 160 -8.16 7.85 -19.52
N ASP A 161 -8.99 8.73 -18.95
CA ASP A 161 -8.56 10.08 -18.61
C ASP A 161 -7.65 10.07 -17.37
N ALA A 162 -6.44 10.58 -17.56
CA ALA A 162 -5.42 10.60 -16.51
C ALA A 162 -5.75 11.57 -15.37
N ALA A 163 -6.53 12.64 -15.60
CA ALA A 163 -6.91 13.55 -14.52
C ALA A 163 -7.91 12.87 -13.57
N THR A 164 -8.95 12.24 -14.14
CA THR A 164 -9.98 11.47 -13.43
C THR A 164 -9.37 10.29 -12.67
N ILE A 165 -8.49 9.49 -13.29
CA ILE A 165 -7.80 8.37 -12.63
C ILE A 165 -6.96 8.87 -11.43
N ASN A 166 -6.17 9.94 -11.60
CA ASN A 166 -5.40 10.50 -10.49
C ASN A 166 -6.30 11.09 -9.39
N ALA A 167 -7.45 11.69 -9.73
CA ALA A 167 -8.42 12.17 -8.76
C ALA A 167 -9.07 11.04 -7.96
N CYS A 168 -9.37 9.89 -8.59
CA CYS A 168 -9.83 8.68 -7.90
C CYS A 168 -8.75 8.17 -6.92
N ILE A 169 -7.49 8.05 -7.33
CA ILE A 169 -6.39 7.62 -6.44
C ILE A 169 -6.21 8.60 -5.26
N GLN A 170 -6.27 9.91 -5.50
CA GLN A 170 -6.24 10.96 -4.45
C GLN A 170 -7.53 11.05 -3.59
N ALA A 171 -8.58 10.34 -3.96
CA ALA A 171 -9.77 10.15 -3.14
C ALA A 171 -9.67 8.86 -2.32
N ILE A 172 -9.13 7.78 -2.89
CA ILE A 172 -8.84 6.52 -2.19
C ILE A 172 -7.75 6.72 -1.13
N SER A 173 -6.73 7.54 -1.38
CA SER A 173 -5.69 7.87 -0.38
C SER A 173 -6.21 8.62 0.86
N GLN A 174 -7.50 8.97 0.87
CA GLN A 174 -8.19 9.67 1.96
C GLN A 174 -9.39 8.86 2.48
N ILE A 175 -9.53 7.58 2.09
CA ILE A 175 -10.54 6.67 2.66
C ILE A 175 -10.05 6.15 4.00
N ASN A 176 -10.89 6.27 5.03
CA ASN A 176 -10.69 5.60 6.31
C ASN A 176 -11.45 4.27 6.29
N VAL A 177 -10.77 3.15 6.57
CA VAL A 177 -11.39 1.82 6.68
C VAL A 177 -11.69 1.53 8.15
N GLY A 178 -12.99 1.54 8.49
CA GLY A 178 -13.52 1.28 9.82
C GLY A 178 -13.58 -0.20 10.18
N GLU A 179 -14.36 -0.52 11.21
CA GLU A 179 -14.52 -1.89 11.72
C GLU A 179 -15.25 -2.81 10.72
N GLU A 180 -15.19 -4.12 10.98
CA GLU A 180 -15.99 -5.12 10.27
C GLU A 180 -17.49 -4.88 10.48
N THR A 181 -18.29 -5.02 9.41
CA THR A 181 -19.72 -4.75 9.41
C THR A 181 -20.53 -5.80 8.65
N GLU A 182 -21.71 -6.14 9.17
CA GLU A 182 -22.70 -6.97 8.47
C GLU A 182 -23.49 -6.18 7.41
N HIS A 183 -23.26 -4.87 7.26
CA HIS A 183 -23.98 -4.04 6.30
C HIS A 183 -23.46 -4.25 4.87
N ARG A 184 -24.06 -5.23 4.19
CA ARG A 184 -23.75 -5.70 2.83
C ARG A 184 -24.96 -5.59 1.90
N THR A 185 -24.71 -5.49 0.59
CA THR A 185 -25.73 -5.54 -0.47
C THR A 185 -25.39 -6.68 -1.42
N MET A 186 -26.14 -7.79 -1.33
CA MET A 186 -25.85 -9.02 -2.08
C MET A 186 -26.23 -8.95 -3.56
N ASP A 187 -26.97 -7.91 -3.95
CA ASP A 187 -27.59 -7.70 -5.26
C ASP A 187 -27.22 -6.33 -5.87
N ALA A 188 -26.34 -5.56 -5.22
CA ALA A 188 -25.80 -4.31 -5.74
C ALA A 188 -24.37 -4.07 -5.22
N GLY A 189 -23.43 -3.71 -6.10
CA GLY A 189 -22.02 -3.56 -5.76
C GLY A 189 -21.26 -2.71 -6.77
N GLU A 190 -20.15 -2.10 -6.33
CA GLU A 190 -19.33 -1.19 -7.14
C GLU A 190 -17.87 -1.65 -7.12
N THR A 191 -17.31 -2.04 -8.27
CA THR A 191 -15.93 -2.53 -8.40
C THR A 191 -15.07 -1.55 -9.20
N LEU A 192 -13.88 -1.24 -8.69
CA LEU A 192 -12.83 -0.49 -9.39
C LEU A 192 -11.68 -1.41 -9.75
N VAL A 193 -11.37 -1.53 -11.04
CA VAL A 193 -10.19 -2.25 -11.54
C VAL A 193 -9.22 -1.26 -12.17
N PHE A 194 -8.19 -0.88 -11.42
CA PHE A 194 -7.11 -0.02 -11.91
C PHE A 194 -6.08 -0.86 -12.68
N GLN A 195 -5.87 -0.56 -13.96
CA GLN A 195 -4.89 -1.22 -14.81
C GLN A 195 -3.53 -0.51 -14.74
N MET A 196 -2.47 -1.25 -14.44
CA MET A 196 -1.10 -0.74 -14.33
C MET A 196 -0.31 -0.92 -15.63
N ALA A 197 0.78 -0.17 -15.77
CA ALA A 197 1.59 -0.13 -16.99
C ALA A 197 2.40 -1.42 -17.27
N ASP A 198 2.65 -2.22 -16.23
CA ASP A 198 3.24 -3.56 -16.30
C ASP A 198 2.22 -4.66 -16.64
N GLY A 199 0.93 -4.30 -16.72
CA GLY A 199 -0.17 -5.23 -17.00
C GLY A 199 -0.85 -5.80 -15.76
N ASN A 200 -0.33 -5.53 -14.55
CA ASN A 200 -1.00 -5.90 -13.31
C ASN A 200 -2.27 -5.06 -13.08
N THR A 201 -3.15 -5.53 -12.20
CA THR A 201 -4.38 -4.83 -11.81
C THR A 201 -4.48 -4.68 -10.30
N TRP A 202 -5.11 -3.60 -9.86
CA TRP A 202 -5.55 -3.40 -8.48
C TRP A 202 -7.06 -3.29 -8.43
N THR A 203 -7.70 -4.23 -7.74
CA THR A 203 -9.16 -4.32 -7.63
C THR A 203 -9.61 -3.87 -6.25
N LEU A 204 -10.60 -2.98 -6.20
CA LEU A 204 -11.29 -2.59 -4.97
C LEU A 204 -12.79 -2.79 -5.15
N ASP A 205 -13.39 -3.63 -4.32
CA ASP A 205 -14.81 -3.98 -4.36
C ASP A 205 -15.55 -3.29 -3.21
N PHE A 206 -16.74 -2.75 -3.49
CA PHE A 206 -17.58 -2.07 -2.50
C PHE A 206 -19.02 -2.57 -2.54
N GLU A 207 -19.62 -2.80 -1.36
CA GLU A 207 -21.04 -3.13 -1.18
C GLU A 207 -21.65 -2.09 -0.23
N ALA A 208 -22.79 -1.49 -0.55
CA ALA A 208 -23.38 -0.35 0.17
C ALA A 208 -22.43 0.86 0.42
N GLY A 209 -21.26 0.90 -0.21
CA GLY A 209 -20.19 1.86 0.07
C GLY A 209 -19.19 1.43 1.16
N ASN A 210 -19.34 0.22 1.68
CA ASN A 210 -18.38 -0.45 2.57
C ASN A 210 -17.40 -1.27 1.73
N LEU A 211 -16.13 -1.34 2.15
CA LEU A 211 -15.08 -2.07 1.43
C LEU A 211 -15.28 -3.59 1.62
N LEU A 212 -15.50 -4.32 0.54
CA LEU A 212 -15.46 -5.77 0.54
C LEU A 212 -14.02 -6.23 0.34
N ARG A 213 -13.50 -7.03 1.28
CA ARG A 213 -12.15 -7.57 1.19
C ARG A 213 -12.07 -8.97 1.80
N ASN A 214 -11.58 -9.93 1.03
CA ASN A 214 -11.42 -11.33 1.45
C ASN A 214 -12.73 -11.95 2.00
N ASN A 215 -13.87 -11.55 1.42
CA ASN A 215 -15.27 -11.83 1.82
C ASN A 215 -15.73 -11.23 3.17
N THR A 216 -14.87 -10.50 3.88
CA THR A 216 -15.25 -9.64 5.00
C THR A 216 -15.62 -8.24 4.48
N CYS A 217 -16.54 -7.55 5.13
CA CYS A 217 -16.96 -6.19 4.75
C CYS A 217 -16.59 -5.20 5.86
N TYR A 218 -16.06 -4.03 5.50
CA TYR A 218 -15.55 -3.02 6.43
C TYR A 218 -16.18 -1.67 6.15
N GLU A 219 -16.60 -0.97 7.21
CA GLU A 219 -17.15 0.40 7.08
C GLU A 219 -16.15 1.32 6.37
N THR A 220 -16.60 2.27 5.54
CA THR A 220 -15.71 3.32 5.02
C THR A 220 -16.24 4.72 5.25
N ASP A 221 -15.33 5.63 5.56
CA ASP A 221 -15.54 7.06 5.34
C ASP A 221 -14.72 7.49 4.11
N GLY A 222 -15.31 8.34 3.26
CA GLY A 222 -14.68 8.83 2.04
C GLY A 222 -15.13 8.19 0.72
N TRP A 223 -15.68 6.96 0.69
CA TRP A 223 -16.06 6.28 -0.58
C TRP A 223 -16.89 7.16 -1.52
N LYS A 224 -17.87 7.88 -0.97
CA LYS A 224 -18.77 8.76 -1.75
C LYS A 224 -18.02 9.82 -2.58
N LYS A 225 -16.81 10.23 -2.17
CA LYS A 225 -15.94 11.13 -2.94
C LYS A 225 -15.42 10.46 -4.22
N VAL A 226 -14.99 9.19 -4.14
CA VAL A 226 -14.53 8.41 -5.29
C VAL A 226 -15.69 8.16 -6.26
N GLN A 227 -16.83 7.72 -5.72
CA GLN A 227 -18.05 7.49 -6.51
C GLN A 227 -18.49 8.77 -7.25
N ASN A 228 -18.52 9.92 -6.58
CA ASN A 228 -18.89 11.19 -7.21
C ASN A 228 -17.94 11.56 -8.36
N ILE A 229 -16.61 11.46 -8.20
CA ILE A 229 -15.64 11.77 -9.27
C ILE A 229 -15.92 10.95 -10.53
N ILE A 230 -16.27 9.68 -10.37
CA ILE A 230 -16.62 8.79 -11.48
C ILE A 230 -17.97 9.18 -12.10
N ARG A 231 -19.02 9.42 -11.30
CA ARG A 231 -20.33 9.82 -11.83
C ARG A 231 -20.32 11.18 -12.52
N ASP A 232 -19.53 12.14 -12.01
CA ASP A 232 -19.35 13.46 -12.62
C ASP A 232 -18.70 13.30 -14.01
N TYR A 233 -17.59 12.55 -14.12
CA TYR A 233 -16.95 12.22 -15.40
C TYR A 233 -17.92 11.53 -16.39
N LEU A 234 -18.66 10.51 -15.94
CA LEU A 234 -19.66 9.82 -16.78
C LEU A 234 -20.82 10.75 -17.18
N THR A 235 -21.13 11.79 -16.40
CA THR A 235 -22.12 12.82 -16.77
C THR A 235 -21.58 13.73 -17.86
N GLU A 236 -20.33 14.21 -17.72
CA GLU A 236 -19.71 15.15 -18.64
C GLU A 236 -19.44 14.53 -20.02
N GLU A 237 -19.04 13.25 -20.08
CA GLU A 237 -18.87 12.49 -21.32
C GLU A 237 -20.19 11.93 -21.89
N GLY A 238 -21.30 12.04 -21.17
CA GLY A 238 -22.63 11.58 -21.62
C GLY A 238 -22.78 10.06 -21.69
N LEU A 239 -22.25 9.35 -20.68
CA LEU A 239 -22.14 7.88 -20.59
C LEU A 239 -23.11 7.24 -19.58
N GLN A 240 -24.05 8.01 -19.02
CA GLN A 240 -25.14 7.54 -18.13
C GLN A 240 -26.41 7.14 -18.90
#